data_AF-A0A3B0BJM1-F1
#
_entry.id   AF-A0A3B0BJM1-F1
#
_cell.length_a   1.000
_cell.length_b   1.000
_cell.length_c   1.000
_cell.angle_alpha   90.00
_cell.angle_beta   90.00
_cell.angle_gamma   90.00
#
_symmetry.space_group_name_H-M   'P 1'
#
loop_
_entity.id
_entity.type
_entity.pdbx_description
1 polymer ?
#
loop_
_entity_poly.entity_id
_entity_poly.type
_entity_poly.pdbx_seq_one_letter_code
_entity_poly.pdbx_strand_id
1 'polypeptide(L)' 'MLRQKLGKVVDWNAIDKDEYLNAMKRSAVSTGELKYLLLNNQTDDLTQARFFKGVDASYYYEG' A
#
# COMPACT_ATOMS: atom_id res chain seq x y z
N MET A 1 8.93 5.67 7.15
CA MET A 1 9.85 6.26 6.15
C MET A 1 9.14 7.12 5.09
N LEU A 2 8.05 6.65 4.45
CA LEU A 2 7.32 7.45 3.44
C LEU A 2 6.71 8.74 4.00
N ARG A 3 5.89 8.67 5.05
CA ARG A 3 5.28 9.86 5.67
C ARG A 3 6.29 10.92 6.11
N GLN A 4 7.37 10.48 6.77
CA GLN A 4 8.43 11.38 7.25
C GLN A 4 9.21 12.07 6.12
N LYS A 5 9.41 11.40 4.98
CA LYS A 5 10.25 11.92 3.89
C LYS A 5 9.44 12.63 2.79
N LEU A 6 8.19 12.21 2.57
CA LEU A 6 7.37 12.63 1.42
C LEU A 6 6.04 13.29 1.84
N GLY A 7 5.67 13.25 3.13
CA GLY A 7 4.36 13.72 3.58
C GLY A 7 3.19 12.85 3.12
N LYS A 8 3.45 11.68 2.54
CA LYS A 8 2.45 10.77 1.96
C LYS A 8 2.47 9.39 2.59
N VAL A 9 1.34 8.70 2.51
CA VAL A 9 1.16 7.29 2.89
C VAL A 9 0.52 6.52 1.74
N VAL A 10 0.63 5.20 1.77
CA VAL A 10 -0.04 4.33 0.80
C VAL A 10 -1.51 4.20 1.19
N ASP A 11 -2.39 4.37 0.21
CA ASP A 11 -3.80 4.03 0.33
C ASP A 11 -4.01 2.54 0.04
N TRP A 12 -3.95 1.74 1.10
CA TRP A 12 -4.17 0.30 1.00
C TRP A 12 -5.58 -0.06 0.50
N ASN A 13 -6.56 0.84 0.59
CA ASN A 13 -7.90 0.58 0.06
C ASN A 13 -7.98 0.71 -1.47
N ALA A 14 -6.98 1.34 -2.09
CA ALA A 14 -6.93 1.56 -3.53
C ALA A 14 -6.10 0.49 -4.28
N ILE A 15 -5.51 -0.47 -3.54
CA ILE A 15 -4.73 -1.55 -4.12
C ILE A 15 -5.55 -2.85 -4.02
N ASP A 16 -5.68 -3.56 -5.13
CA ASP A 16 -6.32 -4.87 -5.14
C ASP A 16 -5.49 -5.90 -4.35
N LYS A 17 -6.18 -6.77 -3.61
CA LYS A 17 -5.55 -7.78 -2.74
C LYS A 17 -4.66 -8.73 -3.54
N ASP A 18 -5.17 -9.28 -4.65
CA ASP A 18 -4.44 -10.27 -5.43
C ASP A 18 -3.28 -9.63 -6.18
N GLU A 19 -3.44 -8.40 -6.67
CA GLU A 19 -2.34 -7.62 -7.25
C GLU A 19 -1.21 -7.39 -6.24
N TYR A 20 -1.54 -6.95 -5.03
CA TYR A 20 -0.55 -6.74 -3.97
C TYR A 20 0.18 -8.05 -3.63
N LEU A 21 -0.57 -9.13 -3.37
CA LEU A 21 0.03 -10.41 -2.98
C LEU A 21 0.91 -11.00 -4.08
N ASN A 22 0.51 -10.88 -5.35
CA ASN A 22 1.31 -11.34 -6.48
C ASN A 22 2.58 -10.49 -6.65
N ALA A 23 2.48 -9.16 -6.53
CA ALA A 23 3.63 -8.27 -6.58
C ALA A 23 4.62 -8.55 -5.43
N MET A 24 4.11 -8.85 -4.23
CA MET A 24 4.92 -9.23 -3.08
C MET A 24 5.68 -10.55 -3.32
N LYS A 25 5.03 -11.59 -3.85
CA LYS A 25 5.72 -12.86 -4.21
C LYS A 25 6.84 -12.63 -5.23
N ARG A 26 6.59 -11.80 -6.24
CA ARG A 26 7.56 -11.48 -7.30
C ARG A 26 8.70 -10.56 -6.83
N SER A 27 8.50 -9.81 -5.74
CA SER A 27 9.47 -8.82 -5.23
C SER A 27 10.85 -9.40 -4.91
N ALA A 28 10.94 -10.71 -4.62
CA ALA A 28 12.20 -11.42 -4.43
C ALA A 28 13.09 -11.45 -5.70
N VAL A 29 12.48 -11.33 -6.87
CA VAL A 29 13.15 -11.33 -8.19
C VAL A 29 13.16 -9.93 -8.80
N SER A 30 12.03 -9.20 -8.71
CA SER A 30 11.91 -7.84 -9.27
C SER A 30 10.91 -7.01 -8.48
N THR A 31 11.32 -5.79 -8.12
CA THR A 31 10.53 -4.87 -7.30
C THR A 31 9.70 -3.88 -8.12
N GLY A 32 9.75 -3.94 -9.46
CA GLY A 32 9.12 -2.95 -10.33
C GLY A 32 7.61 -2.85 -10.16
N GLU A 33 6.92 -3.98 -10.13
CA GLU A 33 5.46 -4.06 -9.99
C GLU A 33 4.99 -3.57 -8.61
N LEU A 34 5.65 -4.02 -7.54
CA LEU A 34 5.37 -3.55 -6.18
C LEU A 34 5.59 -2.05 -6.06
N LYS A 35 6.70 -1.53 -6.62
CA LYS A 35 6.98 -0.09 -6.62
C LYS A 35 5.91 0.70 -7.38
N TYR A 36 5.44 0.20 -8.52
CA TYR A 36 4.36 0.83 -9.29
C TYR A 36 3.06 0.92 -8.48
N LEU A 37 2.63 -0.20 -7.89
CA LEU A 37 1.42 -0.26 -7.06
C LEU A 37 1.48 0.74 -5.89
N LEU A 38 2.59 0.74 -5.15
CA LEU A 38 2.74 1.62 -3.99
C LEU A 38 2.85 3.10 -4.39
N LEU A 39 3.56 3.42 -5.46
CA LEU A 39 3.77 4.82 -5.85
C LEU A 39 2.51 5.48 -6.41
N ASN A 40 1.71 4.74 -7.17
CA ASN A 40 0.49 5.26 -7.80
C ASN A 40 -0.68 5.38 -6.83
N ASN A 41 -0.65 4.64 -5.72
CA ASN A 41 -1.70 4.66 -4.71
C ASN A 41 -1.26 5.42 -3.45
N GLN A 42 -0.51 6.51 -3.61
CA GLN A 42 -0.16 7.38 -2.49
C GLN A 42 -1.22 8.45 -2.25
N THR A 43 -1.44 8.78 -0.98
CA THR A 43 -2.29 9.87 -0.54
C THR A 43 -1.56 10.76 0.47
N ASP A 44 -1.91 12.04 0.47
CA ASP A 44 -1.56 13.02 1.51
C ASP A 44 -2.68 13.18 2.56
N ASP A 45 -3.75 12.39 2.47
CA ASP A 45 -4.76 12.25 3.52
C ASP A 45 -4.17 11.48 4.71
N LEU A 46 -3.70 12.23 5.71
CA LEU A 46 -3.09 11.72 6.94
C LEU A 46 -4.10 11.65 8.10
N THR A 47 -5.40 11.62 7.81
CA THR A 47 -6.44 11.57 8.85
C THR A 47 -6.46 10.22 9.58
N GLN A 48 -6.96 10.24 10.82
CA GLN A 48 -7.12 9.03 11.63
C GLN A 48 -8.12 8.04 10.99
N ALA A 49 -9.18 8.55 10.35
CA ALA A 49 -10.15 7.72 9.62
C ALA A 49 -9.48 6.95 8.47
N ARG A 50 -8.61 7.62 7.69
CA ARG A 50 -7.86 6.97 6.62
C ARG A 50 -6.89 5.93 7.14
N PHE A 51 -6.24 6.19 8.28
CA PHE A 51 -5.35 5.24 8.92
C PHE A 51 -6.08 3.94 9.30
N PHE A 52 -7.23 4.02 9.97
CA PHE A 52 -7.99 2.83 10.37
C PHE A 52 -8.49 2.02 9.18
N LYS A 53 -8.99 2.67 8.13
CA LYS A 53 -9.32 1.96 6.88
C LYS A 53 -8.12 1.25 6.27
N GLY A 54 -6.92 1.82 6.38
CA GLY A 54 -5.69 1.19 5.93
C GLY A 54 -5.33 -0.06 6.75
N VAL A 55 -5.58 -0.02 8.07
CA VAL A 55 -5.40 -1.19 8.95
C VAL A 55 -6.39 -2.29 8.56
N ASP A 56 -7.68 -1.96 8.36
CA ASP A 56 -8.70 -2.93 7.95
C ASP A 56 -8.33 -3.62 6.62
N ALA A 57 -7.89 -2.84 5.63
CA ALA A 57 -7.43 -3.37 4.33
C ALA A 57 -6.20 -4.29 4.48
N SER A 58 -5.24 -3.92 5.34
CA SER A 58 -4.06 -4.74 5.61
C SER A 58 -4.44 -6.09 6.22
N TYR A 59 -5.37 -6.13 7.17
CA TYR A 59 -5.86 -7.38 7.75
C TYR A 59 -6.65 -8.20 6.74
N TYR A 60 -7.48 -7.56 5.91
CA TYR A 60 -8.21 -8.21 4.82
C TYR A 60 -7.28 -8.93 3.83
N TYR A 61 -6.08 -8.42 3.58
CA TYR A 61 -5.10 -9.09 2.72
C TYR A 61 -4.62 -10.43 3.28
N GLU A 62 -4.64 -10.63 4.60
CA GLU A 62 -4.10 -11.81 5.25
C GLU A 62 -5.12 -12.95 5.45
N GLY A 63 -6.43 -12.68 5.34
CA GLY A 63 -7.48 -13.68 5.47
C GLY A 63 -8.69 -13.20 6.23
#